data_AF-A0AAV6EG60-F1
#
_entry.id   AF-A0AAV6EG60-F1
#
_cell.length_a   1.000
_cell.length_b   1.000
_cell.length_c   1.000
_cell.angle_alpha   90.00
_cell.angle_beta   90.00
_cell.angle_gamma   90.00
#
_symmetry.space_group_name_H-M   'P 1'
#
loop_
_entity.id
_entity.type
_entity.pdbx_description
1 polymer ?
#
loop_
_entity_poly.entity_id
_entity_poly.type
_entity_poly.pdbx_seq_one_letter_code
_entity_poly.pdbx_strand_id
1 'polypeptide(L)'
;MVEYIIYFGLGSILTSGYFYIEIKKLNKQKEQEKIEKEKYIEELKQANIDKGIKYEFQIGRHFKGLGYKVYMKGVKEGKKDMGIDIIAYKDKEVLLIQCKNSIYPLKQDIIRKFIGDCHMYEKENNKYLNNKIIKRVIVSNSNMDKGCELYFQQHKVECNFLQIKEN
;
A
#
# COMPACT_ATOMS: atom_id res chain seq x y z
N MET A 1 44.19 9.87 -58.55
CA MET A 1 42.78 9.44 -58.36
C MET A 1 42.62 8.28 -57.37
N VAL A 2 43.54 7.29 -57.32
CA VAL A 2 43.42 6.12 -56.41
C VAL A 2 43.59 6.49 -54.93
N GLU A 3 44.52 7.37 -54.58
CA GLU A 3 44.74 7.78 -53.17
C GLU A 3 43.52 8.49 -52.55
N TYR A 4 42.82 9.33 -53.32
CA TYR A 4 41.65 10.09 -52.84
C TYR A 4 40.47 9.19 -52.47
N ILE A 5 40.32 8.06 -53.17
CA ILE A 5 39.28 7.04 -52.90
C ILE A 5 39.61 6.27 -51.60
N ILE A 6 40.89 6.00 -51.34
CA ILE A 6 41.35 5.33 -50.11
C ILE A 6 41.13 6.21 -48.88
N TYR A 7 41.43 7.53 -48.97
CA TYR A 7 41.18 8.48 -47.87
C TYR A 7 39.68 8.64 -47.55
N PHE A 8 38.80 8.65 -48.55
CA PHE A 8 37.34 8.67 -48.34
C PHE A 8 36.81 7.38 -47.68
N GLY A 9 37.34 6.22 -48.06
CA GLY A 9 36.98 4.92 -47.46
C GLY A 9 37.41 4.80 -45.99
N LEU A 10 38.63 5.27 -45.66
CA LEU A 10 39.13 5.23 -44.27
C LEU A 10 38.40 6.23 -43.36
N GLY A 11 38.06 7.42 -43.86
CA GLY A 11 37.30 8.42 -43.11
C GLY A 11 35.90 7.96 -42.72
N SER A 12 35.21 7.23 -43.59
CA SER A 12 33.85 6.70 -43.32
C SER A 12 33.83 5.54 -42.32
N ILE A 13 34.88 4.71 -42.29
CA ILE A 13 35.03 3.63 -41.30
C ILE A 13 35.31 4.20 -39.91
N LEU A 14 36.20 5.21 -39.81
CA LEU A 14 36.53 5.86 -38.54
C LEU A 14 35.33 6.59 -37.92
N THR A 15 34.54 7.30 -38.72
CA THR A 15 33.32 7.98 -38.24
C THR A 15 32.25 6.99 -37.81
N SER A 16 32.07 5.88 -38.56
CA SER A 16 31.13 4.81 -38.19
C SER A 16 31.51 4.13 -36.86
N GLY A 17 32.81 3.87 -36.65
CA GLY A 17 33.32 3.32 -35.40
C GLY A 17 33.15 4.27 -34.21
N TYR A 18 33.40 5.57 -34.40
CA TYR A 18 33.15 6.60 -33.38
C TYR A 18 31.66 6.66 -32.99
N PHE A 19 30.77 6.68 -33.99
CA PHE A 19 29.32 6.72 -33.77
C PHE A 19 28.82 5.49 -33.01
N TYR A 20 29.35 4.31 -33.32
CA TYR A 20 29.05 3.07 -32.60
C TYR A 20 29.43 3.16 -31.11
N ILE A 21 30.59 3.72 -30.79
CA ILE A 21 31.04 3.90 -29.40
C ILE A 21 30.12 4.89 -28.65
N GLU A 22 29.72 5.98 -29.30
CA GLU A 22 28.78 6.97 -28.74
C GLU A 22 27.41 6.36 -28.45
N ILE A 23 26.83 5.60 -29.40
CA ILE A 23 25.58 4.87 -29.20
C ILE A 23 25.70 3.90 -28.02
N LYS A 24 26.82 3.17 -27.91
CA LYS A 24 27.05 2.23 -26.80
C LYS A 24 27.12 2.94 -25.45
N LYS A 25 27.76 4.13 -25.39
CA LYS A 25 27.79 4.96 -24.17
C LYS A 25 26.39 5.46 -23.80
N LEU A 26 25.62 5.97 -24.76
CA LEU A 26 24.24 6.42 -24.55
C LEU A 26 23.33 5.29 -24.06
N ASN A 27 23.46 4.08 -24.63
CA ASN A 27 22.67 2.93 -24.19
C ASN A 27 23.02 2.51 -22.76
N LYS A 28 24.31 2.53 -22.41
CA LYS A 28 24.76 2.25 -21.04
C LYS A 28 24.23 3.29 -20.04
N GLN A 29 24.21 4.57 -20.41
CA GLN A 29 23.61 5.63 -19.58
C GLN A 29 22.11 5.40 -19.37
N LYS A 30 21.35 5.13 -20.44
CA LYS A 30 19.91 4.83 -20.35
C LYS A 30 19.61 3.61 -19.48
N GLU A 31 20.45 2.59 -19.54
CA GLU A 31 20.32 1.41 -18.69
C GLU A 31 20.56 1.74 -17.21
N GLN A 32 21.59 2.55 -16.92
CA GLN A 32 21.85 3.05 -15.57
C GLN A 32 20.69 3.89 -15.02
N GLU A 33 20.18 4.85 -15.81
CA GLU A 33 19.02 5.67 -15.44
C GLU A 33 17.78 4.81 -15.12
N LYS A 34 17.56 3.74 -15.90
CA LYS A 34 16.46 2.80 -15.66
C LYS A 34 16.62 2.07 -14.33
N ILE A 35 17.82 1.56 -14.04
CA ILE A 35 18.12 0.87 -12.78
C ILE A 35 17.94 1.81 -11.58
N GLU A 36 18.44 3.04 -11.67
CA GLU A 36 18.29 4.05 -10.61
C GLU A 36 16.83 4.38 -10.36
N LYS A 37 16.04 4.53 -11.42
CA LYS A 37 14.60 4.76 -11.32
C LYS A 37 13.85 3.59 -10.68
N GLU A 38 14.20 2.36 -11.04
CA GLU A 38 13.62 1.15 -10.44
C GLU A 38 13.94 1.08 -8.94
N LYS A 39 15.19 1.33 -8.56
CA LYS A 39 15.63 1.38 -7.16
C LYS A 39 14.88 2.46 -6.36
N TYR A 40 14.75 3.66 -6.92
CA TYR A 40 14.00 4.74 -6.28
C TYR A 40 12.51 4.38 -6.06
N ILE A 41 11.88 3.72 -7.04
CA ILE A 41 10.50 3.24 -6.90
C ILE A 41 10.39 2.18 -5.80
N GLU A 42 11.36 1.29 -5.66
CA GLU A 42 11.40 0.29 -4.59
C GLU A 42 11.56 0.94 -3.21
N GLU A 43 12.45 1.93 -3.08
CA GLU A 43 12.62 2.70 -1.85
C GLU A 43 11.32 3.42 -1.44
N LEU A 44 10.62 4.03 -2.39
CA LEU A 44 9.31 4.65 -2.14
C LEU A 44 8.24 3.62 -1.72
N LYS A 45 8.24 2.43 -2.34
CA LYS A 45 7.32 1.35 -1.95
C LYS A 45 7.60 0.89 -0.52
N GLN A 46 8.86 0.70 -0.17
CA GLN A 46 9.25 0.28 1.17
C GLN A 46 8.90 1.35 2.22
N ALA A 47 9.17 2.62 1.94
CA ALA A 47 8.80 3.73 2.82
C ALA A 47 7.28 3.79 3.06
N ASN A 48 6.46 3.53 2.04
CA ASN A 48 5.00 3.47 2.19
C ASN A 48 4.54 2.28 3.04
N ILE A 49 5.18 1.11 2.89
CA ILE A 49 4.91 -0.06 3.73
C ILE A 49 5.26 0.25 5.19
N ASP A 50 6.45 0.82 5.43
CA ASP A 50 6.91 1.18 6.77
C ASP A 50 5.98 2.20 7.43
N LYS A 51 5.48 3.18 6.65
CA LYS A 51 4.48 4.14 7.11
C LYS A 51 3.15 3.48 7.49
N GLY A 52 2.70 2.51 6.70
CA GLY A 52 1.51 1.70 7.01
C GLY A 52 1.67 0.93 8.32
N ILE A 53 2.80 0.22 8.48
CA ILE A 53 3.11 -0.57 9.67
C ILE A 53 3.20 0.33 10.92
N LYS A 54 3.86 1.49 10.82
CA LYS A 54 3.93 2.46 11.94
C LYS A 54 2.55 2.91 12.38
N TYR A 55 1.68 3.22 11.41
CA TYR A 55 0.31 3.64 11.68
C TYR A 55 -0.51 2.51 12.32
N GLU A 56 -0.42 1.28 11.81
CA GLU A 56 -1.02 0.10 12.45
C GLU A 56 -0.58 -0.03 13.92
N PHE A 57 0.72 0.10 14.21
CA PHE A 57 1.21 0.06 15.59
C PHE A 57 0.65 1.19 16.46
N GLN A 58 0.52 2.41 15.93
CA GLN A 58 -0.10 3.53 16.63
C GLN A 58 -1.56 3.20 17.00
N ILE A 59 -2.35 2.72 16.04
CA ILE A 59 -3.75 2.32 16.27
C ILE A 59 -3.83 1.16 17.26
N GLY A 60 -2.93 0.17 17.14
CA GLY A 60 -2.84 -0.93 18.08
C GLY A 60 -2.54 -0.46 19.51
N ARG A 61 -1.66 0.52 19.70
CA ARG A 61 -1.41 1.14 21.02
C ARG A 61 -2.62 1.90 21.54
N HIS A 62 -3.34 2.62 20.67
CA HIS A 62 -4.57 3.33 21.03
C HIS A 62 -5.60 2.36 21.63
N PHE A 63 -5.94 1.28 20.93
CA PHE A 63 -6.90 0.29 21.42
C PHE A 63 -6.40 -0.48 22.66
N LYS A 64 -5.09 -0.75 22.77
CA LYS A 64 -4.51 -1.27 24.02
C LYS A 64 -4.75 -0.33 25.20
N GLY A 65 -4.58 0.98 25.00
CA GLY A 65 -4.85 2.01 26.01
C GLY A 65 -6.32 2.03 26.45
N LEU A 66 -7.25 1.67 25.57
CA LEU A 66 -8.68 1.50 25.88
C LEU A 66 -9.02 0.16 26.57
N GLY A 67 -8.02 -0.67 26.85
CA GLY A 67 -8.16 -1.94 27.56
C GLY A 67 -8.42 -3.15 26.66
N TYR A 68 -8.23 -3.04 25.34
CA TYR A 68 -8.37 -4.20 24.44
C TYR A 68 -7.09 -5.03 24.41
N LYS A 69 -7.27 -6.36 24.32
CA LYS A 69 -6.20 -7.26 23.88
C LYS A 69 -6.11 -7.20 22.36
N VAL A 70 -4.98 -6.70 21.85
CA VAL A 70 -4.79 -6.40 20.43
C VAL A 70 -3.92 -7.45 19.74
N TYR A 71 -4.40 -7.98 18.62
CA TYR A 71 -3.67 -8.81 17.67
C TYR A 71 -3.41 -8.03 16.38
N MET A 72 -2.13 -7.75 16.09
CA MET A 72 -1.67 -7.07 14.87
C MET A 72 -1.65 -8.07 13.70
N LYS A 73 -2.79 -8.28 13.04
CA LYS A 73 -2.95 -9.26 11.96
C LYS A 73 -2.19 -8.84 10.70
N GLY A 74 -2.30 -7.58 10.27
CA GLY A 74 -1.61 -7.04 9.09
C GLY A 74 -0.10 -7.22 9.16
N VAL A 75 0.53 -6.73 10.24
CA VAL A 75 1.96 -6.94 10.50
C VAL A 75 2.40 -8.41 10.53
N LYS A 76 1.55 -9.32 11.05
CA LYS A 76 1.92 -10.75 11.23
C LYS A 76 1.67 -11.62 10.01
N GLU A 77 0.63 -11.33 9.24
CA GLU A 77 0.13 -12.19 8.16
C GLU A 77 0.32 -11.57 6.77
N GLY A 78 0.66 -10.27 6.70
CA GLY A 78 0.89 -9.54 5.45
C GLY A 78 -0.29 -9.65 4.49
N LYS A 79 -0.04 -9.94 3.21
CA LYS A 79 -1.06 -10.03 2.15
C LYS A 79 -2.17 -11.07 2.37
N LYS A 80 -2.06 -11.95 3.38
CA LYS A 80 -3.11 -12.91 3.77
C LYS A 80 -4.09 -12.32 4.79
N ASP A 81 -3.92 -11.05 5.16
CA ASP A 81 -4.74 -10.37 6.15
C ASP A 81 -6.23 -10.25 5.78
N MET A 82 -6.56 -10.39 4.50
CA MET A 82 -7.90 -10.16 3.93
C MET A 82 -8.43 -8.78 4.33
N GLY A 83 -7.58 -7.74 4.37
CA GLY A 83 -8.03 -6.37 4.72
C GLY A 83 -8.41 -6.16 6.18
N ILE A 84 -8.04 -7.06 7.10
CA ILE A 84 -8.19 -6.85 8.54
C ILE A 84 -6.80 -6.71 9.14
N ASP A 85 -6.40 -5.49 9.47
CA ASP A 85 -5.05 -5.21 9.97
C ASP A 85 -4.95 -5.51 11.46
N ILE A 86 -6.01 -5.26 12.22
CA ILE A 86 -6.03 -5.44 13.68
C ILE A 86 -7.30 -6.15 14.10
N ILE A 87 -7.15 -7.09 15.03
CA ILE A 87 -8.26 -7.67 15.78
C ILE A 87 -8.10 -7.31 17.25
N ALA A 88 -9.08 -6.64 17.83
CA ALA A 88 -9.04 -6.20 19.22
C ALA A 88 -10.17 -6.87 20.02
N TYR A 89 -9.83 -7.46 21.16
CA TYR A 89 -10.76 -8.19 22.01
C TYR A 89 -10.95 -7.50 23.35
N LYS A 90 -12.20 -7.34 23.79
CA LYS A 90 -12.56 -6.87 25.13
C LYS A 90 -13.86 -7.54 25.57
N ASP A 91 -13.78 -8.42 26.57
CA ASP A 91 -14.91 -9.19 27.07
C ASP A 91 -15.65 -9.99 25.97
N LYS A 92 -16.91 -9.63 25.69
CA LYS A 92 -17.73 -10.19 24.61
C LYS A 92 -17.57 -9.43 23.29
N GLU A 93 -16.88 -8.31 23.26
CA GLU A 93 -16.69 -7.50 22.07
C GLU A 93 -15.42 -7.90 21.30
N VAL A 94 -15.56 -7.93 19.96
CA VAL A 94 -14.45 -8.10 19.02
C VAL A 94 -14.52 -6.97 17.99
N LEU A 95 -13.43 -6.22 17.86
CA LEU A 95 -13.27 -5.24 16.81
C LEU A 95 -12.44 -5.84 15.68
N LEU A 96 -13.00 -5.85 14.47
CA LEU A 96 -12.26 -6.07 13.23
C LEU A 96 -11.91 -4.68 12.69
N ILE A 97 -10.62 -4.40 12.53
CA ILE A 97 -10.14 -3.05 12.26
C ILE A 97 -9.26 -3.04 11.00
N GLN A 98 -9.60 -2.18 10.04
CA GLN A 98 -8.72 -1.78 8.93
C GLN A 98 -8.13 -0.41 9.23
N CYS A 99 -6.81 -0.31 9.17
CA CYS A 99 -6.03 0.90 9.29
C CYS A 99 -5.72 1.45 7.89
N LYS A 100 -5.99 2.74 7.67
CA LYS A 100 -5.65 3.42 6.42
C LYS A 100 -4.86 4.70 6.71
N ASN A 101 -3.58 4.68 6.40
CA ASN A 101 -2.77 5.90 6.35
C ASN A 101 -2.75 6.41 4.90
N SER A 102 -3.46 7.49 4.62
CA SER A 102 -3.59 8.07 3.28
C SER A 102 -3.42 9.57 3.31
N ILE A 103 -2.74 10.13 2.31
CA ILE A 103 -2.70 11.58 2.08
C ILE A 103 -3.97 12.08 1.39
N TYR A 104 -4.68 11.18 0.69
CA TYR A 104 -5.90 11.49 -0.02
C TYR A 104 -7.14 11.07 0.78
N PRO A 105 -8.27 11.73 0.57
CA PRO A 105 -9.55 11.29 1.12
C PRO A 105 -9.87 9.84 0.72
N LEU A 106 -10.53 9.12 1.63
CA LEU A 106 -10.97 7.76 1.37
C LEU A 106 -12.10 7.73 0.35
N LYS A 107 -12.06 6.69 -0.49
CA LYS A 107 -13.06 6.40 -1.50
C LYS A 107 -14.00 5.29 -1.03
N GLN A 108 -15.16 5.19 -1.67
CA GLN A 108 -16.21 4.21 -1.34
C GLN A 108 -15.75 2.75 -1.41
N ASP A 109 -14.86 2.43 -2.33
CA ASP A 109 -14.35 1.07 -2.56
C ASP A 109 -13.67 0.47 -1.32
N ILE A 110 -13.02 1.30 -0.51
CA ILE A 110 -12.39 0.90 0.76
C ILE A 110 -13.44 0.35 1.72
N ILE A 111 -14.55 1.06 1.92
CA ILE A 111 -15.62 0.64 2.84
C ILE A 111 -16.28 -0.65 2.33
N ARG A 112 -16.62 -0.67 1.04
CA ARG A 112 -17.27 -1.82 0.40
C ARG A 112 -16.43 -3.09 0.51
N LYS A 113 -15.13 -2.99 0.20
CA LYS A 113 -14.19 -4.12 0.28
C LYS A 113 -14.06 -4.61 1.72
N PHE A 114 -13.86 -3.69 2.66
CA PHE A 114 -13.68 -4.03 4.07
C PHE A 114 -14.90 -4.73 4.69
N ILE A 115 -16.12 -4.31 4.35
CA ILE A 115 -17.34 -4.99 4.80
C ILE A 115 -17.36 -6.44 4.31
N GLY A 116 -17.07 -6.67 3.02
CA GLY A 116 -17.02 -8.01 2.44
C GLY A 116 -15.93 -8.89 3.07
N ASP A 117 -14.75 -8.32 3.27
CA ASP A 117 -13.62 -8.95 3.94
C ASP A 117 -13.97 -9.39 5.38
N CYS A 118 -14.63 -8.52 6.15
CA CYS A 118 -15.11 -8.85 7.50
C CYS A 118 -16.14 -9.98 7.48
N HIS A 119 -17.12 -9.94 6.58
CA HIS A 119 -18.11 -11.02 6.46
C HIS A 119 -17.45 -12.37 6.19
N MET A 120 -16.42 -12.40 5.34
CA MET A 120 -15.73 -13.64 5.04
C MET A 120 -14.91 -14.14 6.22
N TYR A 121 -14.18 -13.24 6.89
CA TYR A 121 -13.46 -13.57 8.13
C TYR A 121 -14.38 -14.12 9.21
N GLU A 122 -15.54 -13.49 9.43
CA GLU A 122 -16.55 -13.92 10.40
C GLU A 122 -17.08 -15.32 10.09
N LYS A 123 -17.36 -15.61 8.81
CA LYS A 123 -17.82 -16.92 8.35
C LYS A 123 -16.77 -18.01 8.60
N GLU A 124 -15.53 -17.76 8.24
CA GLU A 124 -14.42 -18.71 8.41
C GLU A 124 -14.04 -18.95 9.87
N ASN A 125 -14.22 -17.94 10.73
CA ASN A 125 -13.83 -17.98 12.14
C ASN A 125 -15.02 -18.08 13.10
N ASN A 126 -16.21 -18.45 12.60
CA ASN A 126 -17.45 -18.50 13.37
C ASN A 126 -17.31 -19.28 14.68
N LYS A 127 -16.58 -20.41 14.69
CA LYS A 127 -16.35 -21.22 15.90
C LYS A 127 -15.78 -20.41 17.07
N TYR A 128 -14.96 -19.38 16.82
CA TYR A 128 -14.32 -18.55 17.84
C TYR A 128 -15.05 -17.23 18.08
N LEU A 129 -15.84 -16.80 17.10
CA LEU A 129 -16.59 -15.55 17.14
C LEU A 129 -18.04 -15.75 17.56
N ASN A 130 -18.51 -16.98 17.66
CA ASN A 130 -19.86 -17.28 18.14
C ASN A 130 -20.05 -16.68 19.55
N ASN A 131 -21.21 -16.07 19.77
CA ASN A 131 -21.54 -15.33 21.00
C ASN A 131 -20.70 -14.06 21.28
N LYS A 132 -19.88 -13.60 20.33
CA LYS A 132 -19.22 -12.30 20.40
C LYS A 132 -20.04 -11.22 19.70
N ILE A 133 -19.97 -10.00 20.22
CA ILE A 133 -20.48 -8.80 19.58
C ILE A 133 -19.36 -8.29 18.66
N ILE A 134 -19.54 -8.43 17.36
CA ILE A 134 -18.55 -8.05 16.37
C ILE A 134 -18.84 -6.64 15.90
N LYS A 135 -17.83 -5.77 15.94
CA LYS A 135 -17.89 -4.43 15.36
C LYS A 135 -16.78 -4.29 14.32
N ARG A 136 -17.15 -3.74 13.17
CA ARG A 136 -16.22 -3.47 12.07
C ARG A 136 -15.88 -1.99 12.11
N VAL A 137 -14.59 -1.67 12.03
CA VAL A 137 -14.10 -0.30 12.18
C VAL A 137 -13.04 0.00 11.12
N ILE A 138 -13.23 1.07 10.38
CA ILE A 138 -12.16 1.67 9.57
C ILE A 138 -11.55 2.82 10.37
N VAL A 139 -10.23 2.78 10.54
CA VAL A 139 -9.47 3.82 11.23
C VAL A 139 -8.55 4.50 10.23
N SER A 140 -8.68 5.81 10.06
CA SER A 140 -7.92 6.57 9.06
C SER A 140 -7.40 7.90 9.58
N ASN A 141 -6.28 8.36 9.04
CA ASN A 141 -5.77 9.72 9.27
C ASN A 141 -6.43 10.76 8.36
N SER A 142 -6.94 10.33 7.20
CA SER A 142 -7.62 11.19 6.24
C SER A 142 -9.15 11.17 6.40
N ASN A 143 -9.80 12.19 5.85
CA ASN A 143 -11.25 12.26 5.75
C ASN A 143 -11.77 11.32 4.66
N MET A 144 -13.09 11.18 4.56
CA MET A 144 -13.74 10.58 3.40
C MET A 144 -13.95 11.63 2.30
N ASP A 145 -13.99 11.20 1.04
CA ASP A 145 -14.58 12.02 -0.02
C ASP A 145 -16.13 12.03 0.08
N LYS A 146 -16.79 12.86 -0.73
CA LYS A 146 -18.25 13.02 -0.61
C LYS A 146 -19.03 11.75 -0.94
N GLY A 147 -18.56 10.96 -1.91
CA GLY A 147 -19.20 9.71 -2.29
C GLY A 147 -19.05 8.64 -1.20
N CYS A 148 -17.86 8.57 -0.61
CA CYS A 148 -17.54 7.70 0.51
C CYS A 148 -18.35 8.07 1.76
N GLU A 149 -18.53 9.38 2.06
CA GLU A 149 -19.41 9.83 3.14
C GLU A 149 -20.84 9.33 2.94
N LEU A 150 -21.43 9.55 1.76
CA LEU A 150 -22.80 9.14 1.46
C LEU A 150 -22.97 7.62 1.58
N TYR A 151 -22.02 6.87 1.04
CA TYR A 151 -22.02 5.41 1.16
C TYR A 151 -21.86 4.95 2.61
N PHE A 152 -20.98 5.57 3.38
CA PHE A 152 -20.81 5.28 4.80
C PHE A 152 -22.12 5.51 5.56
N GLN A 153 -22.83 6.62 5.32
CA GLN A 153 -24.13 6.90 5.97
C GLN A 153 -25.14 5.77 5.75
N GLN A 154 -25.20 5.22 4.52
CA GLN A 154 -26.10 4.12 4.17
C GLN A 154 -25.74 2.80 4.88
N HIS A 155 -24.47 2.60 5.22
CA HIS A 155 -23.94 1.37 5.81
C HIS A 155 -23.40 1.55 7.25
N LYS A 156 -23.82 2.62 7.94
CA LYS A 156 -23.39 2.95 9.31
C LYS A 156 -23.66 1.85 10.34
N VAL A 157 -24.67 1.01 10.09
CA VAL A 157 -25.00 -0.13 10.95
C VAL A 157 -24.04 -1.30 10.76
N GLU A 158 -23.37 -1.38 9.59
CA GLU A 158 -22.47 -2.47 9.23
C GLU A 158 -21.01 -2.14 9.55
N CYS A 159 -20.62 -0.86 9.46
CA CYS A 159 -19.25 -0.42 9.64
C CYS A 159 -19.19 0.93 10.34
N ASN A 160 -18.24 1.08 11.26
CA ASN A 160 -17.93 2.33 11.94
C ASN A 160 -16.67 2.96 11.33
N PHE A 161 -16.57 4.28 11.44
CA PHE A 161 -15.39 5.02 11.04
C PHE A 161 -14.84 5.83 12.21
N LEU A 162 -13.53 5.78 12.40
CA LEU A 162 -12.82 6.55 13.42
C LEU A 162 -11.65 7.28 12.78
N GLN A 163 -11.59 8.59 12.99
CA GLN A 163 -10.46 9.38 12.50
C GLN A 163 -9.41 9.57 13.60
N ILE A 164 -8.19 9.10 13.36
CA ILE A 164 -7.04 9.27 14.25
C ILE A 164 -5.88 9.79 13.41
N LYS A 165 -5.40 10.99 13.72
CA LYS A 165 -4.25 11.58 13.03
C LYS A 165 -2.96 10.82 13.39
N GLU A 166 -2.04 10.77 12.44
CA GLU A 166 -0.68 10.29 12.70
C GLU A 166 -0.04 11.23 13.73
N ASN A 167 0.54 10.67 14.79
CA ASN A 167 1.21 11.43 15.85
C ASN A 167 2.61 11.87 15.43
#